data_AF-A0A1F8TMU9-F1
#
_entry.id   AF-A0A1F8TMU9-F1
#
_cell.length_a   1.000
_cell.length_b   1.000
_cell.length_c   1.000
_cell.angle_alpha   90.00
_cell.angle_beta   90.00
_cell.angle_gamma   90.00
#
_symmetry.space_group_name_H-M   'P 1'
#
loop_
_entity.id
_entity.type
_entity.pdbx_description
1 polymer ?
#
loop_
_entity_poly.entity_id
_entity_poly.type
_entity_poly.pdbx_seq_one_letter_code
_entity_poly.pdbx_strand_id
1 'polypeptide(L)'
;MSEQPVNPDLTSDDKLWAALSYVFAPLVGIIVLLMEDKKARPYIKFHGVQSIVASVAFWIVATIITAVTVGFGGLCVPLLWLVFLYWAYQAYQGQNVKIPVVSDFIRKQGWA
;
A
#
# COMPACT_ATOMS: atom_id res chain seq x y z
N MET A 1 -5.85 20.99 5.72
CA MET A 1 -4.79 20.03 5.34
C MET A 1 -3.50 20.53 5.95
N SER A 2 -2.99 19.90 7.00
CA SER A 2 -1.67 20.21 7.54
C SER A 2 -0.63 19.71 6.54
N GLU A 3 0.03 20.65 5.84
CA GLU A 3 1.17 20.36 4.98
C GLU A 3 2.26 19.71 5.84
N GLN A 4 2.46 18.40 5.65
CA GLN A 4 3.63 17.74 6.20
C GLN A 4 4.86 18.19 5.40
N PRO A 5 6.00 18.44 6.06
CA PRO A 5 7.19 18.92 5.38
C PRO A 5 7.58 17.91 4.30
N VAL A 6 7.69 18.38 3.06
CA VAL A 6 8.29 17.62 1.97
C VAL A 6 9.67 17.20 2.46
N ASN A 7 9.87 15.91 2.72
CA ASN A 7 11.18 15.42 3.13
C ASN A 7 12.17 15.73 1.99
N PRO A 8 13.16 16.62 2.20
CA PRO A 8 14.06 17.05 1.14
C PRO A 8 14.88 15.91 0.53
N ASP A 9 14.97 14.75 1.20
CA ASP A 9 15.67 13.55 0.72
C ASP A 9 14.79 12.62 -0.13
N LEU A 10 13.50 12.94 -0.30
CA LEU A 10 12.56 12.10 -1.03
C LEU A 10 12.71 12.28 -2.55
N THR A 11 13.22 11.24 -3.22
CA THR A 11 13.50 11.29 -4.66
C THR A 11 12.27 10.92 -5.51
N SER A 12 12.33 11.21 -6.81
CA SER A 12 11.33 10.72 -7.78
C SER A 12 11.32 9.20 -7.90
N ASP A 13 12.48 8.54 -7.77
CA ASP A 13 12.59 7.07 -7.75
C ASP A 13 11.86 6.49 -6.53
N ASP A 14 12.03 7.09 -5.34
CA ASP A 14 11.33 6.63 -4.12
C ASP A 14 9.81 6.67 -4.28
N LYS A 15 9.31 7.77 -4.84
CA LYS A 15 7.88 7.98 -5.12
C LYS A 15 7.35 6.96 -6.13
N LEU A 16 8.14 6.66 -7.16
CA LEU A 16 7.79 5.67 -8.17
C LEU A 16 7.71 4.26 -7.56
N TRP A 17 8.73 3.82 -6.81
CA TRP A 17 8.74 2.49 -6.19
C TRP A 17 7.64 2.31 -5.14
N ALA A 18 7.35 3.37 -4.36
CA ALA A 18 6.23 3.36 -3.43
C ALA A 18 4.88 3.24 -4.15
N ALA A 19 4.67 3.98 -5.25
CA ALA A 19 3.44 3.90 -6.04
C ALA A 19 3.26 2.52 -6.70
N LEU A 20 4.31 2.00 -7.33
CA LEU A 20 4.29 0.67 -7.98
C LEU A 20 3.99 -0.45 -7.00
N SER A 21 4.42 -0.32 -5.74
CA SER A 21 4.13 -1.27 -4.68
C SER A 21 2.62 -1.46 -4.46
N TYR A 22 1.81 -0.41 -4.67
CA TYR A 22 0.35 -0.48 -4.62
C TYR A 22 -0.27 -1.00 -5.92
N VAL A 23 0.16 -0.48 -7.07
CA VAL A 23 -0.41 -0.84 -8.38
C VAL A 23 -0.30 -2.35 -8.64
N PHE A 24 0.83 -2.94 -8.25
CA PHE A 24 1.10 -4.37 -8.44
C PHE A 24 1.17 -5.10 -7.10
N ALA A 25 0.40 -4.66 -6.11
CA ALA A 25 0.33 -5.32 -4.81
C ALA A 25 -0.18 -6.78 -4.97
N PRO A 26 0.40 -7.76 -4.25
CA PRO A 26 1.52 -7.63 -3.31
C PRO A 26 2.91 -7.79 -3.97
N LEU A 27 2.97 -8.15 -5.26
CA LEU A 27 4.18 -8.58 -5.96
C LEU A 27 5.31 -7.53 -5.87
N VAL A 28 5.05 -6.28 -6.26
CA VAL A 28 6.10 -5.25 -6.23
C VAL A 28 6.49 -4.87 -4.81
N GLY A 29 5.55 -4.87 -3.86
CA GLY A 29 5.86 -4.67 -2.44
C GLY A 29 6.85 -5.72 -1.92
N ILE A 30 6.69 -6.99 -2.31
CA ILE A 30 7.62 -8.07 -1.96
C ILE A 30 8.98 -7.85 -2.61
N ILE A 31 9.02 -7.53 -3.91
CA ILE A 31 10.26 -7.26 -4.64
C ILE A 31 11.05 -6.14 -3.96
N VAL A 32 10.37 -5.04 -3.59
CA VAL A 32 10.96 -3.91 -2.87
C VAL A 32 11.60 -4.35 -1.55
N LEU A 33 10.97 -5.27 -0.81
CA LEU A 33 11.51 -5.76 0.47
C LEU A 33 12.67 -6.76 0.29
N LEU A 34 12.84 -7.34 -0.89
CA LEU A 34 13.98 -8.19 -1.24
C LEU A 34 15.16 -7.39 -1.84
N MET A 35 14.91 -6.17 -2.31
CA MET A 35 15.94 -5.27 -2.83
C MET A 35 16.54 -4.43 -1.69
N GLU A 36 17.80 -4.66 -1.33
CA GLU A 36 18.43 -3.97 -0.19
C GLU A 36 18.53 -2.44 -0.37
N ASP A 37 18.78 -1.97 -1.59
CA ASP A 37 18.82 -0.52 -1.90
C ASP A 37 17.44 0.14 -1.72
N LYS A 38 16.36 -0.57 -2.04
CA LYS A 38 14.98 -0.08 -1.90
C LYS A 38 14.48 -0.20 -0.47
N LYS A 39 14.69 -1.35 0.17
CA LYS A 39 14.31 -1.62 1.57
C LYS A 39 15.04 -0.70 2.56
N ALA A 40 16.26 -0.26 2.24
CA ALA A 40 17.00 0.70 3.07
C ALA A 40 16.34 2.09 3.12
N ARG A 41 15.49 2.43 2.16
CA ARG A 41 14.77 3.72 2.12
C ARG A 41 13.50 3.62 2.96
N PRO A 42 13.35 4.39 4.06
CA PRO A 42 12.19 4.27 4.95
C PRO A 42 10.85 4.49 4.25
N TYR A 43 10.79 5.45 3.32
CA TYR A 43 9.58 5.74 2.55
C TYR A 43 9.16 4.56 1.67
N ILE A 44 10.10 4.00 0.91
CA ILE A 44 9.84 2.85 0.03
C ILE A 44 9.47 1.62 0.87
N LYS A 45 10.24 1.35 1.94
CA LYS A 45 9.99 0.24 2.87
C LYS A 45 8.59 0.30 3.46
N PHE A 46 8.18 1.46 3.98
CA PHE A 46 6.85 1.62 4.58
C PHE A 46 5.73 1.33 3.58
N HIS A 47 5.77 1.93 2.37
CA HIS A 47 4.73 1.72 1.37
C HIS A 47 4.77 0.29 0.78
N GLY A 48 5.94 -0.33 0.70
CA GLY A 48 6.09 -1.74 0.31
C GLY A 48 5.46 -2.70 1.31
N VAL A 49 5.75 -2.55 2.61
CA VAL A 49 5.07 -3.34 3.67
C VAL A 49 3.57 -3.05 3.67
N GLN A 50 3.19 -1.78 3.56
CA GLN A 50 1.80 -1.35 3.59
C GLN A 50 0.98 -1.91 2.45
N SER A 51 1.53 -1.99 1.23
CA SER A 51 0.82 -2.56 0.09
C SER A 51 0.60 -4.07 0.23
N ILE A 52 1.57 -4.80 0.80
CA ILE A 52 1.43 -6.24 1.09
C ILE A 52 0.32 -6.46 2.11
N VAL A 53 0.39 -5.77 3.26
CA VAL A 53 -0.61 -5.92 4.33
C VAL A 53 -1.99 -5.51 3.85
N ALA A 54 -2.09 -4.38 3.13
CA ALA A 54 -3.35 -3.94 2.55
C ALA A 54 -3.91 -4.95 1.54
N SER A 55 -3.06 -5.55 0.69
CA SER A 55 -3.48 -6.59 -0.26
C SER A 55 -4.01 -7.83 0.44
N VAL A 56 -3.34 -8.30 1.50
CA VAL A 56 -3.81 -9.46 2.28
C VAL A 56 -5.14 -9.15 2.94
N ALA A 57 -5.26 -7.99 3.61
CA ALA A 57 -6.51 -7.55 4.24
C ALA A 57 -7.66 -7.42 3.22
N PHE A 58 -7.36 -6.85 2.05
CA PHE A 58 -8.31 -6.71 0.95
C PHE A 58 -8.87 -8.07 0.50
N TRP A 59 -8.01 -9.05 0.23
CA TRP A 59 -8.46 -10.37 -0.21
C TRP A 59 -9.28 -11.11 0.85
N ILE A 60 -8.91 -11.00 2.13
CA ILE A 60 -9.71 -11.56 3.23
C ILE A 60 -11.13 -10.97 3.22
N VAL A 61 -11.25 -9.65 3.16
CA VAL A 61 -12.55 -8.96 3.15
C VAL A 61 -13.34 -9.30 1.89
N ALA A 62 -12.69 -9.30 0.72
CA ALA A 62 -13.32 -9.64 -0.55
C ALA A 62 -13.87 -11.07 -0.56
N THR A 63 -13.12 -12.04 -0.03
CA THR A 63 -13.58 -13.43 0.10
C THR A 63 -14.77 -13.55 1.04
N ILE A 64 -14.76 -12.87 2.20
CA ILE A 64 -15.90 -12.88 3.14
C ILE A 64 -17.15 -12.29 2.49
N ILE A 65 -17.04 -11.12 1.86
CA ILE A 65 -18.15 -10.46 1.17
C ILE A 65 -18.72 -11.38 0.09
N THR A 66 -17.86 -11.96 -0.73
CA THR A 66 -18.27 -12.87 -1.82
C THR A 66 -18.98 -14.11 -1.26
N ALA A 67 -18.45 -14.73 -0.19
CA ALA A 67 -19.06 -15.91 0.42
C ALA A 67 -20.43 -15.61 1.05
N VAL A 68 -20.54 -14.54 1.85
CA VAL A 68 -21.79 -14.17 2.55
C VAL A 68 -22.90 -13.79 1.57
N THR A 69 -22.53 -13.20 0.44
CA THR A 69 -23.47 -12.79 -0.61
C THR A 69 -23.71 -13.88 -1.67
N VAL A 70 -23.26 -15.12 -1.44
CA VAL A 70 -23.41 -16.24 -2.39
C VAL A 70 -22.88 -15.89 -3.80
N GLY A 71 -21.77 -15.15 -3.84
CA GLY A 71 -21.07 -14.76 -5.07
C GLY A 71 -21.35 -13.35 -5.57
N PHE A 72 -22.50 -12.74 -5.25
CA PHE A 72 -22.91 -11.45 -5.83
C PHE A 72 -21.97 -10.28 -5.48
N GLY A 73 -21.46 -10.24 -4.24
CA GLY A 73 -20.52 -9.23 -3.79
C GLY A 73 -19.16 -9.32 -4.49
N GLY A 74 -18.83 -10.46 -5.09
CA GLY A 74 -17.64 -10.65 -5.91
C GLY A 74 -17.59 -9.71 -7.12
N LEU A 75 -18.76 -9.31 -7.65
CA LEU A 75 -18.87 -8.38 -8.77
C LEU A 75 -18.30 -6.99 -8.46
N CYS A 76 -18.29 -6.61 -7.18
CA CYS A 76 -17.75 -5.32 -6.73
C CYS A 76 -16.23 -5.36 -6.49
N VAL A 77 -15.61 -6.54 -6.44
CA VAL A 77 -14.18 -6.68 -6.08
C VAL A 77 -13.25 -5.87 -7.01
N PRO A 78 -13.42 -5.87 -8.35
CA PRO A 78 -12.61 -5.03 -9.22
C PRO A 78 -12.73 -3.53 -8.93
N LEU A 79 -13.94 -3.08 -8.56
CA LEU A 79 -14.18 -1.67 -8.20
C LEU A 79 -13.53 -1.32 -6.86
N LEU A 80 -13.65 -2.22 -5.86
CA LEU A 80 -13.00 -2.03 -4.56
C LEU A 80 -11.48 -2.00 -4.68
N TRP A 81 -10.91 -2.76 -5.62
CA TRP A 81 -9.46 -2.78 -5.87
C TRP A 81 -8.92 -1.43 -6.37
N LEU A 82 -9.74 -0.58 -6.99
CA LEU A 82 -9.32 0.75 -7.45
C LEU A 82 -8.80 1.65 -6.33
N VAL A 83 -9.10 1.35 -5.06
CA VAL A 83 -8.53 2.05 -3.91
C VAL A 83 -6.99 1.97 -3.88
N PHE A 84 -6.41 0.89 -4.41
CA PHE A 84 -4.95 0.75 -4.54
C PHE A 84 -4.37 1.79 -5.51
N LEU A 85 -5.08 2.14 -6.57
CA LEU A 85 -4.66 3.20 -7.49
C LEU A 85 -4.71 4.57 -6.82
N TYR A 86 -5.68 4.81 -5.95
CA TYR A 86 -5.74 6.04 -5.15
C TYR A 86 -4.54 6.15 -4.19
N TRP A 87 -4.19 5.06 -3.49
CA TRP A 87 -2.99 5.03 -2.64
C TRP A 87 -1.70 5.13 -3.45
N ALA A 88 -1.63 4.49 -4.63
CA ALA A 88 -0.51 4.64 -5.54
C ALA A 88 -0.31 6.10 -5.96
N TYR A 89 -1.40 6.79 -6.32
CA TYR A 89 -1.37 8.21 -6.67
C TYR A 89 -0.86 9.06 -5.50
N GLN A 90 -1.39 8.85 -4.29
CA GLN A 90 -0.94 9.56 -3.09
C GLN A 90 0.56 9.34 -2.82
N ALA A 91 1.03 8.09 -2.92
CA ALA A 91 2.44 7.72 -2.76
C ALA A 91 3.33 8.34 -3.85
N TYR A 92 2.82 8.43 -5.09
CA TYR A 92 3.54 9.08 -6.19
C TYR A 92 3.69 10.59 -5.97
N GLN A 93 2.73 11.23 -5.30
CA GLN A 93 2.83 12.63 -4.90
C GLN A 93 3.78 12.86 -3.71
N GLY A 94 4.36 11.80 -3.14
CA GLY A 94 5.24 11.89 -1.98
C GLY A 94 4.49 12.05 -0.64
N GLN A 95 3.19 11.73 -0.61
CA GLN A 95 2.38 11.86 0.59
C GLN A 95 2.47 10.60 1.46
N ASN A 96 2.40 10.77 2.78
CA ASN A 96 2.32 9.64 3.70
C ASN A 96 0.91 9.02 3.66
N VAL A 97 0.77 7.89 2.97
CA VAL A 97 -0.50 7.20 2.86
C VAL A 97 -0.92 6.64 4.21
N LYS A 98 -2.03 7.16 4.77
CA LYS A 98 -2.63 6.62 6.00
C LYS A 98 -3.83 5.76 5.65
N ILE A 99 -3.66 4.45 5.75
CA ILE A 99 -4.75 3.47 5.67
C ILE A 99 -5.17 3.17 7.12
N PRO A 100 -6.40 3.50 7.53
CA PRO A 100 -6.89 3.21 8.86
C PRO A 100 -6.68 1.75 9.23
N VAL A 101 -6.33 1.47 10.49
CA VAL A 101 -6.00 0.14 11.02
C VAL A 101 -4.68 -0.44 10.46
N VAL A 102 -4.49 -0.46 9.14
CA VAL A 102 -3.31 -1.04 8.49
C VAL A 102 -2.04 -0.27 8.83
N SER A 103 -2.02 1.06 8.66
CA SER A 103 -0.84 1.87 8.96
C SER A 103 -0.45 1.79 10.43
N ASP A 104 -1.43 1.77 11.33
CA ASP A 104 -1.17 1.71 12.77
C ASP A 104 -0.71 0.32 13.19
N PHE A 105 -1.24 -0.74 12.56
CA PHE A 105 -0.76 -2.11 12.74
C PHE A 105 0.72 -2.24 12.36
N ILE A 106 1.11 -1.75 11.17
CA ILE A 106 2.49 -1.81 10.69
C ILE A 106 3.46 -1.13 11.67
N ARG A 107 3.11 0.08 12.13
CA ARG A 107 3.91 0.83 13.10
C ARG A 107 4.03 0.11 14.44
N LYS A 108 2.93 -0.46 14.95
CA LYS A 108 2.93 -1.22 16.22
C LYS A 108 3.81 -2.47 16.15
N GLN A 109 3.91 -3.11 14.99
CA GLN A 109 4.77 -4.27 14.78
C GLN A 109 6.25 -3.91 14.54
N GLY A 110 6.57 -2.61 14.37
CA GLY A 110 7.94 -2.17 14.07
C GLY A 110 8.44 -2.62 12.70
N TRP A 111 7.55 -2.96 11.77
CA TRP A 111 7.94 -3.45 10.44
C TRP A 111 8.50 -2.35 9.55
N ALA A 112 8.04 -1.11 9.74
CA ALA A 112 8.53 0.09 9.08
C ALA A 112 8.32 1.31 9.97
#